data_AF-A0A845W4E9-F1
#
_entry.id   AF-A0A845W4E9-F1
#
_cell.length_a   1.000
_cell.length_b   1.000
_cell.length_c   1.000
_cell.angle_alpha   90.00
_cell.angle_beta   90.00
_cell.angle_gamma   90.00
#
_symmetry.space_group_name_H-M   'P 1'
#
loop_
_entity.id
_entity.type
_entity.pdbx_description
1 polymer ?
#
loop_
_entity_poly.entity_id
_entity_poly.type
_entity_poly.pdbx_seq_one_letter_code
_entity_poly.pdbx_strand_id
1 'polypeptide(L)'
;MTKLTAKCLGKVSNYCSLDRRSGNCINVDLKIGQFNPEDLAVGVTIFSIGLIKKVLIADTAAVYATPVFNAAASGELLTFYDAWSGALFYTFQLYFDFSGYSEMAIGAARMFGIKLPLNFNSPYKAVNISDFWRRWHITLSNFLRDYLYIPLGGNRKGELRRNLNLIITMLL
;
A
#
# COMPACT_ATOMS: atom_id res chain seq x y z
N MET A 1 10.18 -23.50 -41.90
CA MET A 1 10.33 -22.04 -42.04
C MET A 1 9.12 -21.50 -42.80
N THR A 2 8.02 -21.20 -42.12
CA THR A 2 6.85 -20.62 -42.79
C THR A 2 5.97 -19.85 -41.81
N LYS A 3 5.96 -18.52 -42.00
CA LYS A 3 4.90 -17.55 -41.65
C LYS A 3 4.46 -17.45 -40.18
N LEU A 4 5.05 -16.50 -39.45
CA LEU A 4 4.41 -15.81 -38.34
C LEU A 4 4.92 -14.36 -38.29
N THR A 5 4.40 -13.54 -39.21
CA THR A 5 4.47 -12.09 -39.12
C THR A 5 3.06 -11.51 -39.10
N ALA A 6 2.90 -10.48 -38.25
CA ALA A 6 1.85 -9.48 -38.26
C ALA A 6 0.46 -9.84 -37.68
N LYS A 7 0.33 -9.77 -36.35
CA LYS A 7 -0.87 -9.21 -35.69
C LYS A 7 -0.66 -8.83 -34.21
N CYS A 8 0.29 -7.94 -33.90
CA CYS A 8 0.46 -7.36 -32.55
C CYS A 8 0.37 -5.83 -32.53
N LEU A 9 -0.66 -5.28 -33.19
CA LEU A 9 -1.07 -3.89 -33.00
C LEU A 9 -2.59 -3.87 -32.81
N GLY A 10 -3.05 -3.78 -31.55
CA GLY A 10 -4.45 -3.43 -31.25
C GLY A 10 -5.16 -4.11 -30.08
N LYS A 11 -4.65 -5.19 -29.47
CA LYS A 11 -5.25 -5.80 -28.27
C LYS A 11 -4.21 -6.49 -27.39
N VAL A 12 -3.76 -5.82 -26.32
CA VAL A 12 -3.01 -6.45 -25.22
C VAL A 12 -4.01 -7.14 -24.26
N SER A 13 -4.84 -8.05 -24.79
CA SER A 13 -6.12 -8.43 -24.16
C SER A 13 -6.13 -9.80 -23.48
N ASN A 14 -5.00 -10.40 -23.09
CA ASN A 14 -5.03 -11.64 -22.30
C ASN A 14 -3.76 -11.80 -21.46
N TYR A 15 -3.79 -11.38 -20.20
CA TYR A 15 -2.83 -11.86 -19.20
C TYR A 15 -3.51 -12.98 -18.40
N CYS A 16 -2.99 -14.22 -18.47
CA CYS A 16 -3.34 -15.23 -17.46
C CYS A 16 -2.60 -14.86 -16.17
N SER A 17 -3.35 -14.49 -15.13
CA SER A 17 -2.82 -14.50 -13.76
C SER A 17 -3.24 -15.81 -13.09
N LEU A 18 -2.28 -16.55 -12.56
CA LEU A 18 -2.56 -17.75 -11.77
C LEU A 18 -3.30 -17.37 -10.48
N ASP A 19 -4.51 -17.90 -10.30
CA ASP A 19 -5.19 -17.89 -9.01
C ASP A 19 -4.43 -18.79 -8.04
N ARG A 20 -3.71 -18.16 -7.10
CA ARG A 20 -2.89 -18.88 -6.12
C ARG A 20 -3.68 -19.68 -5.09
N ARG A 21 -5.02 -19.56 -5.02
CA ARG A 21 -5.86 -20.42 -4.16
C ARG A 21 -6.33 -21.69 -4.85
N SER A 22 -6.64 -21.62 -6.15
CA SER A 22 -7.21 -22.75 -6.91
C SER A 22 -6.24 -23.39 -7.92
N GLY A 23 -5.11 -22.75 -8.21
CA GLY A 23 -4.16 -23.19 -9.24
C GLY A 23 -4.64 -22.93 -10.68
N ASN A 24 -5.81 -22.30 -10.86
CA ASN A 24 -6.37 -22.03 -12.19
C ASN A 24 -5.84 -20.73 -12.80
N CYS A 25 -5.69 -20.72 -14.12
CA CYS A 25 -5.51 -19.48 -14.89
C CYS A 25 -6.81 -18.66 -14.84
N ILE A 26 -6.77 -17.48 -14.21
CA ILE A 26 -7.81 -16.47 -14.41
C ILE A 26 -7.39 -15.62 -15.59
N ASN A 27 -8.26 -15.55 -16.61
CA ASN A 27 -8.12 -14.56 -17.67
C ASN A 27 -8.42 -13.19 -17.07
N VAL A 28 -7.39 -12.38 -16.90
CA VAL A 28 -7.54 -10.98 -16.51
C VAL A 28 -7.61 -10.19 -17.80
N ASP A 29 -8.83 -9.82 -18.19
CA ASP A 29 -9.09 -8.86 -19.26
C ASP A 29 -8.63 -7.48 -18.79
N LEU A 30 -7.34 -7.20 -18.95
CA LEU A 30 -6.77 -5.86 -18.81
C LEU A 30 -7.20 -5.03 -20.03
N LYS A 31 -8.39 -4.42 -19.94
CA LYS A 31 -8.88 -3.46 -20.93
C LYS A 31 -8.16 -2.11 -20.77
N ILE A 32 -6.86 -2.10 -21.04
CA ILE A 32 -6.04 -0.88 -21.02
C ILE A 32 -6.51 0.02 -22.18
N GLY A 33 -6.99 1.24 -21.86
CA GLY A 33 -7.32 2.25 -22.87
C GLY A 33 -8.80 2.38 -23.25
N GLN A 34 -9.73 1.68 -22.59
CA GLN A 34 -11.15 2.04 -22.68
C GLN A 34 -11.43 3.20 -21.71
N PHE A 35 -11.35 4.43 -22.21
CA PHE A 35 -11.69 5.62 -21.43
C PHE A 35 -13.18 5.64 -21.11
N ASN A 36 -13.51 5.41 -19.84
CA ASN A 36 -14.85 5.63 -19.30
C ASN A 36 -14.86 6.96 -18.53
N PRO A 37 -15.72 7.94 -18.89
CA PRO A 37 -15.86 9.19 -18.14
C PRO A 37 -16.14 8.99 -16.65
N GLU A 38 -16.85 7.93 -16.27
CA GLU A 38 -17.10 7.60 -14.86
C GLU A 38 -15.82 7.23 -14.13
N ASP A 39 -14.95 6.43 -14.77
CA ASP A 39 -13.67 6.02 -14.20
C ASP A 39 -12.72 7.20 -14.06
N LEU A 40 -12.76 8.16 -15.00
CA LEU A 40 -12.05 9.43 -14.89
C LEU A 40 -12.56 10.27 -13.72
N ALA A 41 -13.87 10.48 -13.59
CA ALA A 41 -14.45 11.27 -12.50
C ALA A 41 -14.15 10.66 -11.12
N VAL A 42 -14.29 9.35 -10.98
CA VAL A 42 -13.94 8.63 -9.74
C VAL A 42 -12.45 8.71 -9.47
N GLY A 43 -11.61 8.51 -10.50
CA GLY A 43 -10.16 8.61 -10.38
C GLY A 43 -9.69 9.98 -9.91
N VAL A 44 -10.23 11.06 -10.49
CA VAL A 44 -9.94 12.46 -10.10
C VAL A 44 -10.37 12.72 -8.67
N THR A 45 -11.53 12.21 -8.27
CA THR A 45 -12.01 12.37 -6.88
C THR A 45 -11.07 11.70 -5.89
N ILE A 46 -10.70 10.43 -6.13
CA ILE A 46 -9.79 9.68 -5.25
C ILE A 46 -8.41 10.34 -5.21
N PHE A 47 -7.89 10.75 -6.37
CA PHE A 47 -6.62 11.45 -6.47
C PHE A 47 -6.61 12.74 -5.67
N SER A 48 -7.68 13.55 -5.78
CA SER A 48 -7.82 14.82 -5.07
C SER A 48 -7.87 14.62 -3.56
N ILE A 49 -8.56 13.58 -3.08
CA ILE A 49 -8.58 13.22 -1.65
C ILE A 49 -7.16 12.88 -1.16
N GLY A 50 -6.42 12.09 -1.93
CA GLY A 50 -5.03 11.74 -1.61
C GLY A 50 -4.12 12.97 -1.57
N LEU A 51 -4.29 13.89 -2.52
CA LEU A 51 -3.56 15.16 -2.57
C LEU A 51 -3.89 16.05 -1.37
N ILE A 52 -5.16 16.16 -0.99
CA ILE A 52 -5.59 16.91 0.21
C ILE A 52 -4.94 16.33 1.47
N LYS A 53 -4.94 15.00 1.64
CA LYS A 53 -4.28 14.37 2.80
C LYS A 53 -2.80 14.69 2.86
N LYS A 54 -2.11 14.62 1.72
CA LYS A 54 -0.68 14.95 1.61
C LYS A 54 -0.43 16.42 1.97
N VAL A 55 -1.04 17.33 1.23
CA VAL A 55 -0.70 18.76 1.30
C VAL A 55 -1.28 19.43 2.54
N LEU A 56 -2.53 19.15 2.91
CA LEU A 56 -3.17 19.85 4.02
C LEU A 56 -2.87 19.22 5.38
N ILE A 57 -2.69 17.90 5.44
CA ILE A 57 -2.53 17.20 6.71
C ILE A 57 -1.09 16.77 6.94
N ALA A 58 -0.51 15.99 6.02
CA ALA A 58 0.83 15.43 6.22
C ALA A 58 1.91 16.52 6.25
N ASP A 59 1.88 17.46 5.31
CA ASP A 59 2.87 18.53 5.24
C ASP A 59 2.72 19.51 6.42
N THR A 60 1.49 19.79 6.86
CA THR A 60 1.24 20.57 8.08
C THR A 60 1.78 19.86 9.33
N ALA A 61 1.59 18.55 9.45
CA ALA A 61 2.12 17.77 10.56
C ALA A 61 3.66 17.75 10.55
N ALA A 62 4.29 17.73 9.37
CA ALA A 62 5.74 17.79 9.22
C ALA A 62 6.35 19.07 9.79
N VAL A 63 5.66 20.22 9.65
CA VAL A 63 6.12 21.51 10.21
C VAL A 63 6.35 21.42 11.72
N TYR A 64 5.55 20.61 12.43
CA TYR A 64 5.68 20.41 13.87
C TYR A 64 6.60 19.23 14.23
N ALA A 65 6.60 18.16 13.44
CA ALA A 65 7.42 16.97 13.70
C ALA A 65 8.90 17.23 13.41
N THR A 66 9.24 17.80 12.26
CA THR A 66 10.62 17.91 11.77
C THR A 66 11.56 18.65 12.73
N PRO A 67 11.19 19.80 13.34
CA PRO A 67 12.07 20.48 14.29
C PRO A 67 12.45 19.63 15.50
N VAL A 68 11.50 18.85 16.05
CA VAL A 68 11.75 17.97 17.20
C VAL A 68 12.76 16.88 16.85
N PHE A 69 12.60 16.23 15.71
CA PHE A 69 13.55 15.21 15.26
C PHE A 69 14.92 15.79 14.89
N ASN A 70 14.97 17.01 14.36
CA ASN A 70 16.23 17.70 14.08
C ASN A 70 16.99 18.05 15.38
N ALA A 71 16.29 18.55 16.41
CA ALA A 71 16.88 18.81 17.72
C ALA A 71 17.39 17.52 18.39
N ALA A 72 16.63 16.42 18.30
CA ALA A 72 17.10 15.12 18.76
C ALA A 72 18.38 14.66 18.03
N ALA A 73 18.44 14.88 16.71
CA ALA A 73 19.58 14.50 15.88
C ALA A 73 20.84 15.35 16.14
N SER A 74 20.68 16.62 16.54
CA SER A 74 21.78 17.49 16.97
C SER A 74 22.28 17.19 18.39
N GLY A 75 21.64 16.26 19.11
CA GLY A 75 21.99 15.88 20.47
C GLY A 75 21.42 16.81 21.54
N GLU A 76 20.44 17.65 21.18
CA GLU A 76 19.73 18.48 22.15
C GLU A 76 18.84 17.63 23.07
N LEU A 77 18.75 18.03 24.34
CA LEU A 77 17.86 17.39 25.29
C LEU A 77 16.42 17.83 25.02
N LEU A 78 15.61 16.91 24.50
CA LEU A 78 14.18 17.14 24.33
C LEU A 78 13.47 17.16 25.67
N THR A 79 12.54 18.10 25.85
CA THR A 79 11.62 18.03 26.98
C THR A 79 10.62 16.89 26.77
N PHE A 80 9.95 16.48 27.85
CA PHE A 80 8.87 15.50 27.77
C PHE A 80 7.79 15.89 26.74
N TYR A 81 7.40 17.17 26.70
CA TYR A 81 6.38 17.66 25.79
C TYR A 81 6.85 17.67 24.33
N ASP A 82 8.11 18.03 24.08
CA ASP A 82 8.68 18.02 22.73
C ASP A 82 8.71 16.59 22.18
N ALA A 83 9.23 15.64 22.97
CA ALA A 83 9.33 14.25 22.55
C ALA A 83 7.95 13.63 22.22
N TRP A 84 6.94 13.85 23.07
CA TRP A 84 5.60 13.32 22.84
C TRP A 84 4.88 14.02 21.67
N SER A 85 4.98 15.35 21.57
CA SER A 85 4.36 16.08 20.47
C SER A 85 5.00 15.70 19.12
N GLY A 86 6.33 15.63 19.05
CA GLY A 86 7.05 15.17 17.86
C GLY A 86 6.64 13.76 17.44
N ALA A 87 6.53 12.82 18.38
CA ALA A 87 6.08 11.46 18.10
C ALA A 87 4.65 11.41 17.53
N LEU A 88 3.72 12.20 18.09
CA LEU A 88 2.34 12.25 17.62
C LEU A 88 2.21 12.92 16.24
N PHE A 89 2.86 14.07 16.03
CA PHE A 89 2.85 14.74 14.73
C PHE A 89 3.50 13.88 13.65
N TYR A 90 4.61 13.22 13.97
CA TYR A 90 5.25 12.30 13.03
C TYR A 90 4.38 11.10 12.71
N THR A 91 3.61 10.58 13.68
CA THR A 91 2.63 9.51 13.45
C THR A 91 1.59 9.93 12.42
N PHE A 92 1.04 11.15 12.54
CA PHE A 92 0.10 11.68 11.56
C PHE A 92 0.75 11.94 10.20
N GLN A 93 1.93 12.58 10.19
CA GLN A 93 2.69 12.82 8.96
C GLN A 93 2.89 11.52 8.20
N LEU A 94 3.46 10.50 8.85
CA LEU A 94 3.73 9.20 8.26
C LEU A 94 2.46 8.58 7.65
N TYR A 95 1.37 8.52 8.41
CA TYR A 95 0.14 7.91 7.94
C TYR A 95 -0.48 8.65 6.74
N PHE A 96 -0.65 9.97 6.84
CA PHE A 96 -1.32 10.74 5.80
C PHE A 96 -0.48 10.89 4.54
N ASP A 97 0.85 10.89 4.68
CA ASP A 97 1.78 10.88 3.54
C ASP A 97 1.65 9.58 2.74
N PHE A 98 1.82 8.42 3.39
CA PHE A 98 1.71 7.12 2.73
C PHE A 98 0.30 6.80 2.23
N SER A 99 -0.73 7.15 3.00
CA SER A 99 -2.12 7.01 2.55
C SER A 99 -2.42 7.93 1.37
N GLY A 100 -1.91 9.16 1.38
CA GLY A 100 -2.10 10.13 0.31
C GLY A 100 -1.49 9.65 -1.01
N TYR A 101 -0.24 9.19 -0.99
CA TYR A 101 0.41 8.61 -2.19
C TYR A 101 -0.32 7.38 -2.71
N SER A 102 -0.77 6.50 -1.81
CA SER A 102 -1.51 5.30 -2.21
C SER A 102 -2.83 5.66 -2.91
N GLU A 103 -3.58 6.65 -2.40
CA GLU A 103 -4.82 7.10 -3.01
C GLU A 103 -4.58 7.85 -4.32
N MET A 104 -3.53 8.67 -4.42
CA MET A 104 -3.13 9.27 -5.70
C MET A 104 -2.79 8.21 -6.75
N ALA A 105 -2.07 7.14 -6.38
CA ALA A 105 -1.77 6.04 -7.29
C ALA A 105 -3.04 5.27 -7.72
N ILE A 106 -3.96 4.99 -6.80
CA ILE A 106 -5.25 4.34 -7.10
C ILE A 106 -6.10 5.22 -8.02
N GLY A 107 -6.18 6.52 -7.72
CA GLY A 107 -6.90 7.51 -8.50
C GLY A 107 -6.36 7.59 -9.92
N ALA A 108 -5.03 7.75 -10.07
CA ALA A 108 -4.37 7.78 -11.37
C ALA A 108 -4.60 6.49 -12.17
N ALA A 109 -4.42 5.32 -11.54
CA ALA A 109 -4.71 4.04 -12.20
C ALA A 109 -6.16 3.93 -12.67
N ARG A 110 -7.12 4.41 -11.84
CA ARG A 110 -8.55 4.40 -12.18
C ARG A 110 -8.85 5.24 -13.42
N MET A 111 -8.20 6.39 -13.58
CA MET A 111 -8.35 7.24 -14.78
C MET A 111 -7.95 6.52 -16.08
N PHE A 112 -7.01 5.55 -16.00
CA PHE A 112 -6.60 4.71 -17.13
C PHE A 112 -7.40 3.40 -17.24
N GLY A 113 -8.48 3.24 -16.47
CA GLY A 113 -9.30 2.02 -16.44
C GLY A 113 -8.71 0.88 -15.63
N ILE A 114 -7.64 1.12 -14.86
CA ILE A 114 -6.97 0.10 -14.04
C ILE A 114 -7.49 0.20 -12.59
N LYS A 115 -8.03 -0.89 -12.06
CA LYS A 115 -8.51 -0.94 -10.67
C LYS A 115 -7.43 -1.52 -9.76
N LEU A 116 -6.79 -0.66 -8.97
CA LEU A 116 -5.84 -1.08 -7.94
C LEU A 116 -6.55 -1.34 -6.60
N PRO A 117 -6.08 -2.31 -5.80
CA PRO A 117 -6.61 -2.55 -4.46
C PRO A 117 -6.24 -1.41 -3.49
N LEU A 118 -7.11 -1.19 -2.49
CA LEU A 118 -6.86 -0.23 -1.42
C LEU A 118 -5.66 -0.67 -0.57
N ASN A 119 -4.80 0.29 -0.22
CA ASN A 119 -3.61 0.01 0.59
C ASN A 119 -3.81 0.32 2.08
N PHE A 120 -4.71 1.23 2.43
CA PHE A 120 -5.00 1.63 3.81
C PHE A 120 -6.50 1.56 4.11
N ASN A 121 -6.86 1.07 5.30
CA ASN A 121 -8.25 0.98 5.75
C ASN A 121 -8.41 1.41 7.23
N SER A 122 -8.28 2.71 7.49
CA SER A 122 -8.41 3.30 8.83
C SER A 122 -7.63 2.52 9.91
N PRO A 123 -6.30 2.39 9.79
CA PRO A 123 -5.50 1.52 10.66
C PRO A 123 -5.59 1.88 12.14
N TYR A 124 -5.69 3.17 12.48
CA TYR A 124 -5.83 3.61 13.88
C TYR A 124 -7.22 3.34 14.50
N LYS A 125 -8.18 2.80 13.73
CA LYS A 125 -9.45 2.25 14.26
C LYS A 125 -9.37 0.75 14.59
N ALA A 126 -8.18 0.16 14.51
CA ALA A 126 -7.99 -1.26 14.79
C ALA A 126 -8.25 -1.60 16.26
N VAL A 127 -8.87 -2.75 16.50
CA VAL A 127 -9.16 -3.24 17.86
C VAL A 127 -7.99 -3.97 18.52
N ASN A 128 -7.00 -4.38 17.74
CA ASN A 128 -5.76 -5.01 18.21
C ASN A 128 -4.64 -4.88 17.16
N ILE A 129 -3.42 -5.26 17.53
CA ILE A 129 -2.25 -5.15 16.65
C ILE A 129 -2.37 -5.98 15.37
N SER A 130 -3.02 -7.15 15.42
CA SER A 130 -3.24 -7.97 14.23
C SER A 130 -4.20 -7.29 13.25
N ASP A 131 -5.26 -6.66 13.75
CA ASP A 131 -6.19 -5.88 12.96
C ASP A 131 -5.52 -4.61 12.38
N PHE A 132 -4.61 -3.97 13.12
CA PHE A 132 -3.82 -2.84 12.61
C PHE A 132 -3.04 -3.23 11.35
N TRP A 133 -2.29 -4.34 11.39
CA TRP A 133 -1.52 -4.82 10.24
C TRP A 133 -2.39 -5.32 9.07
N ARG A 134 -3.67 -5.64 9.31
CA ARG A 134 -4.63 -5.95 8.24
C ARG A 134 -5.21 -4.71 7.57
N ARG A 135 -5.01 -3.53 8.16
CA ARG A 135 -5.52 -2.23 7.70
C ARG A 135 -4.41 -1.29 7.23
N TRP A 136 -3.18 -1.54 7.66
CA TRP A 136 -1.98 -0.79 7.31
C TRP A 136 -1.24 -1.51 6.17
N HIS A 137 -0.89 -0.80 5.09
CA HIS A 137 -0.10 -1.34 3.97
C HIS A 137 -0.56 -2.71 3.44
N ILE A 138 -1.86 -2.83 3.17
CA ILE A 138 -2.55 -4.08 2.83
C ILE A 138 -1.87 -4.83 1.67
N THR A 139 -1.42 -4.10 0.65
CA THR A 139 -0.80 -4.73 -0.54
C THR A 139 0.56 -5.35 -0.19
N LEU A 140 1.37 -4.67 0.62
CA LEU A 140 2.65 -5.18 1.10
C LEU A 140 2.45 -6.34 2.08
N SER A 141 1.51 -6.23 3.01
CA SER A 141 1.20 -7.33 3.95
C SER A 141 0.74 -8.59 3.21
N ASN A 142 -0.05 -8.44 2.14
CA ASN A 142 -0.40 -9.55 1.27
C ASN A 142 0.82 -10.11 0.53
N PHE A 143 1.71 -9.25 0.01
CA PHE A 143 2.94 -9.68 -0.64
C PHE A 143 3.83 -10.50 0.31
N LEU A 144 4.15 -9.97 1.50
CA LEU A 144 4.95 -10.66 2.51
C LEU A 144 4.29 -11.99 2.94
N ARG A 145 2.96 -12.00 3.11
CA ARG A 145 2.24 -13.24 3.42
C ARG A 145 2.43 -14.29 2.32
N ASP A 146 2.18 -13.90 1.07
CA ASP A 146 2.05 -14.85 -0.04
C ASP A 146 3.41 -15.29 -0.59
N TYR A 147 4.44 -14.45 -0.49
CA TYR A 147 5.77 -14.72 -1.05
C TYR A 147 6.83 -15.08 -0.01
N LEU A 148 6.62 -14.76 1.27
CA LEU A 148 7.59 -15.05 2.33
C LEU A 148 6.99 -16.00 3.37
N TYR A 149 5.90 -15.60 4.02
CA TYR A 149 5.34 -16.34 5.14
C TYR A 149 4.79 -17.73 4.76
N ILE A 150 4.00 -17.83 3.68
CA ILE A 150 3.43 -19.11 3.23
C ILE A 150 4.54 -20.08 2.77
N PRO A 151 5.51 -19.67 1.92
CA PRO A 151 6.65 -20.51 1.55
C PRO A 151 7.49 -21.02 2.73
N LEU A 152 7.65 -20.23 3.80
CA LEU A 152 8.33 -20.64 5.04
C LEU A 152 7.56 -21.71 5.86
N GLY A 153 6.37 -22.10 5.42
CA GLY A 153 5.54 -23.14 6.04
C GLY A 153 4.33 -22.61 6.80
N GLY A 154 4.15 -21.28 6.84
CA GLY A 154 3.00 -20.61 7.46
C GLY A 154 2.69 -21.14 8.87
N ASN A 155 1.43 -21.56 9.07
CA ASN A 155 0.92 -22.08 10.35
C ASN A 155 1.00 -23.61 10.50
N ARG A 156 1.61 -24.35 9.55
CA ARG A 156 1.42 -25.81 9.45
C ARG A 156 2.26 -26.65 10.41
N LYS A 157 3.29 -26.09 11.03
CA LYS A 157 4.33 -26.86 11.77
C LYS A 157 4.40 -26.52 13.27
N GLY A 158 3.27 -26.19 13.88
CA GLY A 158 3.16 -25.87 15.31
C GLY A 158 3.48 -24.40 15.65
N GLU A 159 3.26 -24.03 16.91
CA GLU A 159 3.32 -22.64 17.37
C GLU A 159 4.72 -22.02 17.31
N LEU A 160 5.76 -22.79 17.65
CA LEU A 160 7.15 -22.31 17.63
C LEU A 160 7.56 -21.90 16.20
N ARG A 161 7.29 -22.75 15.21
CA ARG A 161 7.59 -22.43 13.79
C ARG A 161 6.72 -21.30 13.27
N ARG A 162 5.46 -21.18 13.70
CA ARG A 162 4.62 -20.02 13.38
C ARG A 162 5.28 -18.73 13.86
N ASN A 163 5.72 -18.68 15.12
CA ASN A 163 6.31 -17.47 15.71
C ASN A 163 7.64 -17.12 15.02
N LEU A 164 8.49 -18.11 14.73
CA LEU A 164 9.72 -17.89 13.96
C LEU A 164 9.43 -17.37 12.56
N ASN A 165 8.46 -17.95 11.84
CA ASN A 165 8.08 -17.50 10.51
C ASN A 165 7.55 -16.06 10.53
N LEU A 166 6.78 -15.67 11.57
CA LEU A 166 6.32 -14.29 11.75
C LEU A 166 7.49 -13.33 11.98
N ILE A 167 8.44 -13.68 12.86
CA ILE A 167 9.63 -12.86 13.11
C ILE A 167 10.45 -12.68 11.84
N ILE A 168 10.73 -13.77 11.11
CA ILE A 168 11.48 -13.71 9.84
C ILE A 168 10.76 -12.84 8.82
N THR A 169 9.43 -12.96 8.71
CA THR A 169 8.65 -12.18 7.74
C THR A 169 8.64 -10.69 8.06
N MET A 170 8.73 -10.31 9.34
CA MET A 170 8.72 -8.90 9.77
C MET A 170 10.13 -8.29 9.89
N LEU A 171 11.17 -9.13 9.95
CA LEU A 171 12.57 -8.69 9.99
C LEU A 171 13.11 -8.31 8.60
N LEU A 172 12.64 -9.02 7.57
CA LEU A 172 13.01 -8.82 6.16
C LEU A 172 12.19 -7.70 5.53
#